data_AF-A0A2E2C1E1-F1
#
_entry.id   AF-A0A2E2C1E1-F1
#
_cell.length_a   1.000
_cell.length_b   1.000
_cell.length_c   1.000
_cell.angle_alpha   90.00
_cell.angle_beta   90.00
_cell.angle_gamma   90.00
#
_symmetry.space_group_name_H-M   'P 1'
#
loop_
_entity.id
_entity.type
_entity.pdbx_description
1 polymer ?
#
loop_
_entity_poly.entity_id
_entity_poly.type
_entity_poly.pdbx_seq_one_letter_code
_entity_poly.pdbx_strand_id
1 'polypeptide(L)'
;MKPVIFSKIIIPLRFIKFKRKWAFLMDSLKKMVLIRSLVLMLVCTAVGNLCLGKTPAISMKIDRLEDTMLQEVAEGDFRIMVAGEPLDRLTGAEFTALREQELKLQNQKQKDAESERKLNALLIAMARIADEPTLIYLHELFESYPERRNDVAEAISWYAAENQRRDADWRILVRSLNVVEGDQAKAVMRALVRFRRRSNKAQWIRQVILIGLEQDPEGQQIAARLLTHWTGQQLHNEGESANRIMQQWQEWFAAKYPEELPAVLPVEPADSRWKYQDLLAELQQQKKSTLDLKLGAQAYEKATCIKCHRFGKKGEEIGPDLTYVSRRFQQKEVLLSTLFPSHFVSEEYPTYTIVTADGKTFTGMMGAAGPDEIMLLTPEGKKQMIKKQEVEEIVPVKKSAMPDGLLNLLTKAEVIQLIRYLGTLPEGASDKYRHKLP
;
A
#
# COMPACT_ATOMS: atom_id res chain seq x y z
N MET A 1 -58.63 15.40 -49.81
CA MET A 1 -59.96 14.91 -50.23
C MET A 1 -59.95 13.38 -50.17
N LYS A 2 -60.94 12.76 -49.51
CA LYS A 2 -61.29 11.31 -49.57
C LYS A 2 -61.69 10.91 -51.02
N PRO A 3 -62.07 9.65 -51.38
CA PRO A 3 -62.10 8.33 -50.70
C PRO A 3 -61.50 7.17 -51.58
N VAL A 4 -61.15 5.97 -51.04
CA VAL A 4 -61.92 4.68 -50.93
C VAL A 4 -62.58 4.17 -52.23
N ILE A 5 -62.33 2.90 -52.61
CA ILE A 5 -63.32 1.87 -53.05
C ILE A 5 -62.71 0.45 -53.05
N PHE A 6 -63.53 -0.49 -52.58
CA PHE A 6 -63.40 -1.95 -52.48
C PHE A 6 -63.56 -2.68 -53.82
N SER A 7 -63.00 -3.90 -53.94
CA SER A 7 -63.77 -5.04 -54.47
C SER A 7 -63.25 -6.39 -53.99
N LYS A 8 -64.12 -7.12 -53.28
CA LYS A 8 -64.04 -8.56 -52.99
C LYS A 8 -64.40 -9.36 -54.25
N ILE A 9 -63.77 -10.51 -54.46
CA ILE A 9 -64.34 -11.61 -55.25
C ILE A 9 -64.37 -12.89 -54.37
N ILE A 10 -65.47 -13.60 -54.51
CA ILE A 10 -66.01 -14.68 -53.69
C ILE A 10 -66.04 -15.96 -54.57
N ILE A 11 -65.45 -17.07 -54.06
CA ILE A 11 -65.94 -18.50 -54.01
C ILE A 11 -66.22 -19.21 -55.38
N PRO A 12 -65.87 -20.50 -55.65
CA PRO A 12 -66.25 -21.65 -54.82
C PRO A 12 -65.31 -22.87 -54.65
N LEU A 13 -65.32 -23.33 -53.38
CA LEU A 13 -65.55 -24.68 -52.88
C LEU A 13 -65.86 -25.81 -53.90
N ARG A 14 -65.07 -26.88 -53.82
CA ARG A 14 -65.57 -28.26 -53.97
C ARG A 14 -65.05 -29.12 -52.82
N PHE A 15 -66.00 -29.80 -52.20
CA PHE A 15 -65.90 -30.53 -50.94
C PHE A 15 -66.03 -32.04 -51.20
N ILE A 16 -65.54 -32.84 -50.25
CA ILE A 16 -65.92 -34.23 -49.93
C ILE A 16 -65.07 -35.35 -50.56
N LYS A 17 -64.23 -35.95 -49.70
CA LYS A 17 -64.14 -37.39 -49.29
C LYS A 17 -62.66 -37.62 -48.90
N PHE A 18 -62.26 -38.21 -47.78
CA PHE A 18 -62.91 -39.18 -46.92
C PHE A 18 -62.12 -39.23 -45.61
N LYS A 19 -62.86 -39.28 -44.49
CA LYS A 19 -62.35 -39.56 -43.14
C LYS A 19 -61.70 -40.94 -43.12
N ARG A 20 -60.38 -41.04 -42.94
CA ARG A 20 -59.67 -42.13 -42.22
C ARG A 20 -58.15 -41.93 -42.23
N LYS A 21 -57.67 -40.85 -41.60
CA LYS A 21 -56.25 -40.74 -41.16
C LYS A 21 -56.01 -39.65 -40.11
N TRP A 22 -57.05 -39.21 -39.41
CA TRP A 22 -56.96 -38.17 -38.36
C TRP A 22 -56.90 -38.71 -36.94
N ALA A 23 -56.94 -40.03 -36.75
CA ALA A 23 -56.77 -40.66 -35.43
C ALA A 23 -55.30 -40.94 -35.06
N PHE A 24 -54.34 -40.72 -35.99
CA PHE A 24 -52.91 -40.96 -35.74
C PHE A 24 -52.06 -39.68 -35.66
N LEU A 25 -52.62 -38.51 -36.01
CA LEU A 25 -51.95 -37.21 -35.83
C LEU A 25 -52.35 -36.48 -34.53
N MET A 26 -53.47 -36.85 -33.89
CA MET A 26 -53.90 -36.24 -32.63
C MET A 26 -53.26 -36.85 -31.36
N ASP A 27 -52.55 -37.98 -31.48
CA ASP A 27 -51.81 -38.58 -30.35
C ASP A 27 -50.37 -38.06 -30.24
N SER A 28 -49.80 -37.55 -31.36
CA SER A 28 -48.49 -36.87 -31.36
C SER A 28 -48.57 -35.42 -30.85
N LEU A 29 -49.70 -34.74 -31.09
CA LEU A 29 -49.93 -33.37 -30.61
C LEU A 29 -50.34 -33.29 -29.13
N LYS A 30 -50.99 -34.32 -28.56
CA LYS A 30 -51.26 -34.36 -27.11
C LYS A 30 -50.01 -34.69 -26.27
N LYS A 31 -49.05 -35.45 -26.81
CA LYS A 31 -47.74 -35.64 -26.16
C LYS A 31 -46.85 -34.40 -26.22
N MET A 32 -46.93 -33.59 -27.28
CA MET A 32 -46.18 -32.32 -27.34
C MET A 32 -46.75 -31.20 -26.44
N VAL A 33 -48.03 -31.25 -26.08
CA VAL A 33 -48.65 -30.24 -25.19
C VAL A 33 -48.53 -30.61 -23.70
N LEU A 34 -48.53 -31.90 -23.33
CA LEU A 34 -48.23 -32.29 -21.95
C LEU A 34 -46.73 -32.18 -21.59
N ILE A 35 -45.81 -32.33 -22.55
CA ILE A 35 -44.37 -32.12 -22.31
C ILE A 35 -44.03 -30.63 -22.17
N ARG A 36 -44.84 -29.72 -22.74
CA ARG A 36 -44.66 -28.27 -22.54
C ARG A 36 -45.24 -27.73 -21.23
N SER A 37 -46.22 -28.39 -20.60
CA SER A 37 -46.70 -27.99 -19.27
C SER A 37 -45.97 -28.68 -18.11
N LEU A 38 -45.34 -29.83 -18.31
CA LEU A 38 -44.49 -30.44 -17.27
C LEU A 38 -43.07 -29.84 -17.23
N VAL A 39 -42.57 -29.32 -18.36
CA VAL A 39 -41.30 -28.56 -18.42
C VAL A 39 -41.47 -27.12 -17.94
N LEU A 40 -42.70 -26.61 -17.80
CA LEU A 40 -42.93 -25.24 -17.27
C LEU A 40 -43.32 -25.22 -15.78
N MET A 41 -43.68 -26.35 -15.18
CA MET A 41 -43.88 -26.47 -13.73
C MET A 41 -42.72 -27.16 -12.97
N LEU A 42 -41.72 -27.68 -13.68
CA LEU A 42 -40.41 -28.02 -13.11
C LEU A 42 -39.33 -26.94 -13.37
N VAL A 43 -39.70 -25.83 -14.01
CA VAL A 43 -38.83 -24.66 -14.28
C VAL A 43 -39.26 -23.43 -13.47
N CYS A 44 -40.29 -23.54 -12.61
CA CYS A 44 -40.72 -22.46 -11.70
C CYS A 44 -40.52 -22.74 -10.20
N THR A 45 -39.80 -23.80 -9.82
CA THR A 45 -39.37 -24.06 -8.43
C THR A 45 -37.89 -24.45 -8.30
N ALA A 46 -37.09 -24.12 -9.32
CA ALA A 46 -35.63 -24.28 -9.28
C ALA A 46 -34.89 -23.13 -10.00
N VAL A 47 -35.52 -21.95 -10.09
CA VAL A 47 -34.81 -20.67 -10.24
C VAL A 47 -34.61 -20.09 -8.84
N GLY A 48 -34.06 -20.91 -7.95
CA GLY A 48 -33.24 -20.37 -6.88
C GLY A 48 -31.94 -19.95 -7.54
N ASN A 49 -31.57 -18.69 -7.40
CA ASN A 49 -30.26 -18.16 -7.76
C ASN A 49 -29.16 -19.10 -7.24
N LEU A 50 -28.72 -20.02 -8.09
CA LEU A 50 -27.41 -20.61 -8.04
C LEU A 50 -26.57 -19.90 -9.10
N CYS A 51 -26.47 -18.57 -8.95
CA CYS A 51 -25.12 -18.03 -8.90
C CYS A 51 -24.43 -18.85 -7.80
N LEU A 52 -23.53 -19.74 -8.18
CA LEU A 52 -22.37 -20.04 -7.33
C LEU A 52 -21.59 -18.73 -7.20
N GLY A 53 -22.20 -17.73 -6.55
CA GLY A 53 -21.46 -16.64 -5.95
C GLY A 53 -20.52 -17.36 -5.01
N LYS A 54 -19.22 -17.20 -5.24
CA LYS A 54 -18.22 -17.58 -4.25
C LYS A 54 -18.78 -17.15 -2.90
N THR A 55 -18.94 -18.10 -1.97
CA THR A 55 -19.29 -17.74 -0.59
C THR A 55 -18.39 -16.57 -0.21
N PRO A 56 -18.95 -15.45 0.26
CA PRO A 56 -18.15 -14.26 0.55
C PRO A 56 -17.04 -14.70 1.50
N ALA A 57 -15.78 -14.42 1.15
CA ALA A 57 -14.65 -14.95 1.90
C ALA A 57 -14.62 -14.36 3.32
N ILE A 58 -15.35 -13.25 3.53
CA ILE A 58 -15.49 -12.56 4.81
C ILE A 58 -16.98 -12.28 5.08
N SER A 59 -17.47 -12.88 6.18
CA SER A 59 -18.75 -12.55 6.81
C SER A 59 -18.59 -12.62 8.33
N MET A 60 -18.88 -11.52 9.03
CA MET A 60 -18.64 -11.41 10.47
C MET A 60 -19.68 -10.51 11.15
N LYS A 61 -20.29 -10.98 12.25
CA LYS A 61 -21.16 -10.15 13.08
C LYS A 61 -20.35 -9.07 13.81
N ILE A 62 -20.87 -7.85 13.86
CA ILE A 62 -20.30 -6.78 14.67
C ILE A 62 -20.85 -6.91 16.09
N ASP A 63 -19.97 -7.08 17.07
CA ASP A 63 -20.37 -7.18 18.47
C ASP A 63 -21.10 -5.89 18.90
N ARG A 64 -22.10 -6.02 19.78
CA ARG A 64 -22.92 -4.91 20.34
C ARG A 64 -23.83 -4.16 19.35
N LEU A 65 -23.90 -4.59 18.09
CA LEU A 65 -24.87 -4.09 17.13
C LEU A 65 -25.84 -5.22 16.72
N GLU A 66 -27.13 -4.91 16.71
CA GLU A 66 -28.17 -5.85 16.26
C GLU A 66 -28.18 -5.95 14.74
N ASP A 67 -28.34 -7.17 14.22
CA ASP A 67 -28.42 -7.50 12.79
C ASP A 67 -27.35 -6.83 11.90
N THR A 68 -26.18 -6.54 12.49
CA THR A 68 -25.10 -5.83 11.82
C THR A 68 -23.96 -6.77 11.48
N MET A 69 -23.57 -6.79 10.20
CA MET A 69 -22.58 -7.71 9.64
C MET A 69 -21.56 -6.96 8.79
N LEU A 70 -20.29 -7.28 8.94
CA LEU A 70 -19.27 -7.05 7.91
C LEU A 70 -19.40 -8.12 6.84
N GLN A 71 -19.58 -7.74 5.58
CA GLN A 71 -19.72 -8.67 4.45
C GLN A 71 -18.87 -8.22 3.26
N GLU A 72 -18.26 -9.19 2.60
CA GLU A 72 -17.74 -9.04 1.24
C GLU A 72 -18.90 -9.21 0.23
N VAL A 73 -19.28 -8.14 -0.46
CA VAL A 73 -20.41 -8.17 -1.43
C VAL A 73 -19.94 -8.47 -2.86
N ALA A 74 -18.68 -8.17 -3.15
CA ALA A 74 -17.95 -8.54 -4.36
C ALA A 74 -16.46 -8.65 -4.01
N GLU A 75 -15.63 -9.18 -4.92
CA GLU A 75 -14.19 -9.40 -4.65
C GLU A 75 -13.48 -8.11 -4.20
N GLY A 76 -13.07 -8.07 -2.93
CA GLY A 76 -12.45 -6.89 -2.29
C GLY A 76 -13.42 -5.76 -1.92
N ASP A 77 -14.72 -5.90 -2.21
CA ASP A 77 -15.77 -4.95 -1.86
C ASP A 77 -16.38 -5.31 -0.50
N PHE A 78 -15.93 -4.64 0.55
CA PHE A 78 -16.41 -4.84 1.92
C PHE A 78 -17.40 -3.76 2.35
N ARG A 79 -18.51 -4.19 2.97
CA ARG A 79 -19.61 -3.33 3.44
C ARG A 79 -20.05 -3.72 4.85
N ILE A 80 -20.46 -2.72 5.63
CA ILE A 80 -21.24 -2.93 6.87
C ILE A 80 -22.70 -2.98 6.47
N MET A 81 -23.37 -4.08 6.81
CA MET A 81 -24.77 -4.35 6.47
C MET A 81 -25.59 -4.36 7.75
N VAL A 82 -26.71 -3.64 7.79
CA VAL A 82 -27.68 -3.64 8.90
C VAL A 82 -29.00 -4.17 8.38
N ALA A 83 -29.49 -5.26 8.95
CA ALA A 83 -30.71 -5.95 8.50
C ALA A 83 -30.73 -6.28 6.99
N GLY A 84 -29.55 -6.50 6.39
CA GLY A 84 -29.40 -6.85 4.98
C GLY A 84 -29.16 -5.67 4.02
N GLU A 85 -29.20 -4.43 4.51
CA GLU A 85 -28.97 -3.22 3.71
C GLU A 85 -27.61 -2.56 4.06
N PRO A 86 -26.89 -1.96 3.11
CA PRO A 86 -25.64 -1.26 3.39
C PRO A 86 -25.84 -0.07 4.34
N LEU A 87 -24.94 0.08 5.31
CA LEU A 87 -24.92 1.21 6.22
C LEU A 87 -24.25 2.41 5.55
N ASP A 88 -25.03 3.47 5.29
CA ASP A 88 -24.54 4.68 4.62
C ASP A 88 -24.04 5.77 5.58
N ARG A 89 -24.33 5.68 6.89
CA ARG A 89 -23.91 6.66 7.89
C ARG A 89 -23.73 6.03 9.27
N LEU A 90 -22.65 6.37 9.97
CA LEU A 90 -22.42 5.96 11.34
C LEU A 90 -23.04 6.91 12.37
N THR A 91 -23.73 6.33 13.34
CA THR A 91 -23.99 6.93 14.65
C THR A 91 -22.76 6.81 15.55
N GLY A 92 -22.70 7.60 16.63
CA GLY A 92 -21.61 7.49 17.62
C GLY A 92 -21.52 6.11 18.28
N ALA A 93 -22.66 5.42 18.47
CA ALA A 93 -22.69 4.08 19.03
C ALA A 93 -22.14 3.03 18.06
N GLU A 94 -22.52 3.09 16.78
CA GLU A 94 -22.01 2.19 15.73
C GLU A 94 -20.51 2.39 15.53
N PHE A 95 -20.04 3.65 15.46
CA PHE A 95 -18.62 3.94 15.38
C PHE A 95 -17.84 3.35 16.56
N THR A 96 -18.36 3.50 17.79
CA THR A 96 -17.74 2.94 18.99
C THR A 96 -17.66 1.40 18.90
N ALA A 97 -18.74 0.74 18.51
CA ALA A 97 -18.78 -0.71 18.38
C ALA A 97 -17.81 -1.23 17.29
N LEU A 98 -17.74 -0.55 16.14
CA LEU A 98 -16.79 -0.90 15.07
C LEU A 98 -15.34 -0.72 15.52
N ARG A 99 -15.03 0.34 16.29
CA ARG A 99 -13.70 0.53 16.87
C ARG A 99 -13.33 -0.53 17.89
N GLU A 100 -14.26 -0.93 18.75
CA GLU A 100 -14.02 -2.04 19.69
C GLU A 100 -13.77 -3.36 18.96
N GLN A 101 -14.52 -3.62 17.88
CA GLN A 101 -14.30 -4.78 17.02
C GLN A 101 -12.94 -4.74 16.32
N GLU A 102 -12.53 -3.57 15.83
CA GLU A 102 -11.23 -3.32 15.22
C GLU A 102 -10.07 -3.61 16.20
N LEU A 103 -10.15 -3.09 17.43
CA LEU A 103 -9.16 -3.35 18.49
C LEU A 103 -9.11 -4.82 18.88
N LYS A 104 -10.26 -5.50 18.92
CA LYS A 104 -10.34 -6.94 19.20
C LYS A 104 -9.62 -7.75 18.11
N LEU A 105 -9.89 -7.46 16.83
CA LEU A 105 -9.24 -8.10 15.70
C LEU A 105 -7.73 -7.79 15.65
N GLN A 106 -7.33 -6.57 15.99
CA GLN A 106 -5.91 -6.19 16.08
C GLN A 106 -5.17 -7.04 17.11
N ASN A 107 -5.77 -7.29 18.28
CA ASN A 107 -5.18 -8.14 19.32
C ASN A 107 -5.10 -9.62 18.90
N GLN A 108 -5.95 -10.05 17.96
CA GLN A 108 -6.00 -11.40 17.42
C GLN A 108 -5.09 -11.59 16.19
N LYS A 109 -4.80 -10.54 15.43
CA LYS A 109 -3.99 -10.56 14.18
C LYS A 109 -2.67 -11.32 14.29
N GLN A 110 -2.01 -11.31 15.46
CA GLN A 110 -0.75 -12.05 15.66
C GLN A 110 -0.93 -13.58 15.78
N LYS A 111 -2.16 -14.07 15.86
CA LYS A 111 -2.50 -15.48 16.09
C LYS A 111 -3.10 -16.16 14.86
N ASP A 112 -3.78 -15.42 13.98
CA ASP A 112 -4.42 -15.98 12.79
C ASP A 112 -4.52 -14.97 11.63
N ALA A 113 -4.29 -15.47 10.41
CA ALA A 113 -4.34 -14.69 9.17
C ALA A 113 -5.77 -14.28 8.78
N GLU A 114 -6.79 -14.95 9.33
CA GLU A 114 -8.18 -14.62 9.07
C GLU A 114 -8.57 -13.28 9.74
N SER A 115 -8.09 -13.04 10.96
CA SER A 115 -8.26 -11.79 11.71
C SER A 115 -7.56 -10.63 11.03
N GLU A 116 -6.40 -10.85 10.40
CA GLU A 116 -5.76 -9.84 9.57
C GLU A 116 -6.64 -9.41 8.39
N ARG A 117 -7.20 -10.38 7.67
CA ARG A 117 -8.11 -10.11 6.54
C ARG A 117 -9.37 -9.39 7.00
N LYS A 118 -9.99 -9.85 8.10
CA LYS A 118 -11.17 -9.21 8.70
C LYS A 118 -10.87 -7.79 9.18
N LEU A 119 -9.69 -7.55 9.73
CA LEU A 119 -9.26 -6.23 10.19
C LEU A 119 -9.16 -5.26 9.01
N ASN A 120 -8.52 -5.67 7.91
CA ASN A 120 -8.42 -4.84 6.72
C ASN A 120 -9.80 -4.58 6.09
N ALA A 121 -10.62 -5.62 5.96
CA ALA A 121 -11.98 -5.51 5.46
C ALA A 121 -12.85 -4.55 6.29
N LEU A 122 -12.71 -4.58 7.62
CA LEU A 122 -13.40 -3.66 8.52
C LEU A 122 -12.96 -2.21 8.29
N LEU A 123 -11.65 -1.94 8.14
CA LEU A 123 -11.16 -0.59 7.84
C LEU A 123 -11.68 -0.06 6.49
N ILE A 124 -11.68 -0.90 5.45
CA ILE A 124 -12.21 -0.54 4.13
C ILE A 124 -13.71 -0.23 4.23
N ALA A 125 -14.47 -1.10 4.90
CA ALA A 125 -15.91 -0.90 5.08
C ALA A 125 -16.20 0.39 5.86
N MET A 126 -15.46 0.66 6.94
CA MET A 126 -15.55 1.91 7.70
C MET A 126 -15.22 3.13 6.83
N ALA A 127 -14.10 3.11 6.09
CA ALA A 127 -13.69 4.23 5.24
C ALA A 127 -14.75 4.60 4.20
N ARG A 128 -15.46 3.60 3.65
CA ARG A 128 -16.50 3.82 2.63
C ARG A 128 -17.77 4.47 3.18
N ILE A 129 -18.06 4.32 4.47
CA ILE A 129 -19.17 5.05 5.13
C ILE A 129 -18.90 6.56 5.16
N ALA A 130 -17.64 6.98 5.00
CA ALA A 130 -17.28 8.35 4.67
C ALA A 130 -17.63 9.40 5.75
N ASP A 131 -17.86 9.00 7.00
CA ASP A 131 -18.12 9.93 8.09
C ASP A 131 -16.84 10.55 8.66
N GLU A 132 -16.94 11.80 9.11
CA GLU A 132 -15.79 12.58 9.58
C GLU A 132 -15.03 11.94 10.76
N PRO A 133 -15.69 11.40 11.81
CA PRO A 133 -15.01 10.68 12.89
C PRO A 133 -14.17 9.49 12.42
N THR A 134 -14.70 8.67 11.51
CA THR A 134 -13.96 7.54 10.93
C THR A 134 -12.74 8.00 10.15
N LEU A 135 -12.90 9.05 9.35
CA LEU A 135 -11.81 9.56 8.55
C LEU A 135 -10.70 10.17 9.43
N ILE A 136 -11.05 10.87 10.51
CA ILE A 136 -10.09 11.34 11.52
C ILE A 136 -9.37 10.15 12.16
N TYR A 137 -10.12 9.12 12.57
CA TYR A 137 -9.56 7.91 13.16
C TYR A 137 -8.55 7.22 12.24
N LEU A 138 -8.89 7.05 10.96
CA LEU A 138 -7.97 6.46 9.97
C LEU A 138 -6.70 7.31 9.82
N HIS A 139 -6.81 8.64 9.81
CA HIS A 139 -5.65 9.52 9.73
C HIS A 139 -4.76 9.38 10.97
N GLU A 140 -5.32 9.36 12.17
CA GLU A 140 -4.58 9.13 13.41
C GLU A 140 -3.89 7.76 13.44
N LEU A 141 -4.58 6.73 12.91
CA LEU A 141 -4.04 5.38 12.78
C LEU A 141 -2.83 5.36 11.84
N PHE A 142 -2.90 6.06 10.70
CA PHE A 142 -1.77 6.19 9.76
C PHE A 142 -0.55 6.88 10.39
N GLU A 143 -0.77 7.95 11.15
CA GLU A 143 0.32 8.70 11.78
C GLU A 143 0.98 7.92 12.92
N SER A 144 0.17 7.25 13.75
CA SER A 144 0.64 6.70 15.04
C SER A 144 1.09 5.24 14.98
N TYR A 145 0.66 4.50 13.95
CA TYR A 145 0.88 3.04 13.85
C TYR A 145 1.46 2.68 12.47
N PRO A 146 2.80 2.69 12.32
CA PRO A 146 3.47 2.37 11.07
C PRO A 146 3.01 1.05 10.45
N GLU A 147 2.75 0.04 11.27
CA GLU A 147 2.28 -1.29 10.87
C GLU A 147 0.88 -1.31 10.26
N ARG A 148 0.14 -0.20 10.38
CA ARG A 148 -1.24 -0.05 9.87
C ARG A 148 -1.32 0.82 8.63
N ARG A 149 -0.22 1.48 8.24
CA ARG A 149 -0.23 2.45 7.14
C ARG A 149 -0.69 1.87 5.82
N ASN A 150 -0.32 0.63 5.53
CA ASN A 150 -0.70 -0.06 4.31
C ASN A 150 -2.22 -0.28 4.25
N ASP A 151 -2.78 -0.88 5.31
CA ASP A 151 -4.22 -1.14 5.46
C ASP A 151 -5.02 0.18 5.40
N VAL A 152 -4.55 1.21 6.10
CA VAL A 152 -5.21 2.52 6.12
C VAL A 152 -5.14 3.21 4.76
N ALA A 153 -3.99 3.17 4.08
CA ALA A 153 -3.84 3.76 2.76
C ALA A 153 -4.76 3.07 1.75
N GLU A 154 -4.89 1.75 1.81
CA GLU A 154 -5.85 1.00 1.03
C GLU A 154 -7.28 1.45 1.33
N ALA A 155 -7.69 1.48 2.60
CA ALA A 155 -9.03 1.92 3.01
C ALA A 155 -9.36 3.35 2.52
N ILE A 156 -8.43 4.29 2.67
CA ILE A 156 -8.57 5.67 2.17
C ILE A 156 -8.64 5.71 0.64
N SER A 157 -7.93 4.80 -0.06
CA SER A 157 -7.98 4.72 -1.53
C SER A 157 -9.38 4.32 -2.03
N TRP A 158 -10.06 3.41 -1.34
CA TRP A 158 -11.45 3.02 -1.60
C TRP A 158 -12.41 4.17 -1.35
N TYR A 159 -12.26 4.86 -0.20
CA TYR A 159 -13.02 6.08 0.08
C TYR A 159 -12.86 7.12 -1.04
N ALA A 160 -11.62 7.45 -1.41
CA ALA A 160 -11.32 8.46 -2.42
C ALA A 160 -11.83 8.07 -3.83
N ALA A 161 -12.04 6.78 -4.08
CA ALA A 161 -12.61 6.28 -5.31
C ALA A 161 -14.14 6.47 -5.38
N GLU A 162 -14.86 6.44 -4.26
CA GLU A 162 -16.33 6.49 -4.24
C GLU A 162 -16.86 7.85 -3.80
N ASN A 163 -16.07 8.62 -3.05
CA ASN A 163 -16.52 9.80 -2.31
C ASN A 163 -15.73 11.08 -2.66
N GLN A 164 -15.88 12.10 -1.81
CA GLN A 164 -15.19 13.38 -1.94
C GLN A 164 -13.66 13.21 -1.77
N ARG A 165 -12.90 13.84 -2.65
CA ARG A 165 -11.43 13.79 -2.65
C ARG A 165 -10.89 14.94 -1.81
N ARG A 166 -10.45 14.65 -0.57
CA ARG A 166 -9.93 15.66 0.37
C ARG A 166 -8.41 15.80 0.25
N ASP A 167 -7.90 17.00 0.48
CA ASP A 167 -6.45 17.26 0.44
C ASP A 167 -5.66 16.48 1.50
N ALA A 168 -6.27 16.22 2.66
CA ALA A 168 -5.68 15.42 3.72
C ALA A 168 -5.47 13.96 3.27
N ASP A 169 -6.45 13.38 2.55
CA ASP A 169 -6.34 12.02 2.00
C ASP A 169 -5.25 11.94 0.94
N TRP A 170 -5.16 12.93 0.05
CA TRP A 170 -4.09 12.99 -0.95
C TRP A 170 -2.70 12.95 -0.30
N ARG A 171 -2.49 13.70 0.79
CA ARG A 171 -1.21 13.69 1.52
C ARG A 171 -0.87 12.31 2.09
N ILE A 172 -1.85 11.62 2.66
CA ILE A 172 -1.67 10.27 3.19
C ILE A 172 -1.34 9.29 2.06
N LEU A 173 -2.12 9.30 0.98
CA LEU A 173 -1.92 8.42 -0.17
C LEU A 173 -0.57 8.63 -0.87
N VAL A 174 -0.10 9.88 -0.98
CA VAL A 174 1.25 10.13 -1.52
C VAL A 174 2.32 9.61 -0.57
N ARG A 175 2.21 9.86 0.73
CA ARG A 175 3.18 9.37 1.74
C ARG A 175 3.18 7.85 1.84
N SER A 176 2.05 7.20 1.62
CA SER A 176 1.94 5.74 1.68
C SER A 176 2.68 5.05 0.54
N LEU A 177 3.02 5.74 -0.56
CA LEU A 177 3.83 5.20 -1.65
C LEU A 177 5.21 4.67 -1.17
N ASN A 178 5.69 5.10 -0.01
CA ASN A 178 6.92 4.57 0.57
C ASN A 178 6.76 3.19 1.24
N VAL A 179 5.53 2.73 1.48
CA VAL A 179 5.26 1.53 2.31
C VAL A 179 4.30 0.53 1.68
N VAL A 180 3.44 0.96 0.76
CA VAL A 180 2.45 0.10 0.10
C VAL A 180 3.11 -0.84 -0.90
N GLU A 181 2.61 -2.07 -0.95
CA GLU A 181 3.12 -3.17 -1.78
C GLU A 181 1.95 -3.89 -2.47
N GLY A 182 2.23 -4.69 -3.49
CA GLY A 182 1.23 -5.56 -4.14
C GLY A 182 -0.05 -4.82 -4.56
N ASP A 183 -1.20 -5.41 -4.26
CA ASP A 183 -2.51 -4.85 -4.64
C ASP A 183 -2.86 -3.55 -3.90
N GLN A 184 -2.35 -3.34 -2.68
CA GLN A 184 -2.53 -2.09 -1.93
C GLN A 184 -1.87 -0.93 -2.67
N ALA A 185 -0.67 -1.16 -3.23
CA ALA A 185 0.01 -0.16 -4.06
C ALA A 185 -0.79 0.16 -5.33
N LYS A 186 -1.37 -0.86 -6.00
CA LYS A 186 -2.26 -0.65 -7.15
C LYS A 186 -3.47 0.20 -6.77
N ALA A 187 -4.12 -0.09 -5.64
CA ALA A 187 -5.28 0.65 -5.15
C ALA A 187 -4.95 2.12 -4.89
N VAL A 188 -3.85 2.40 -4.17
CA VAL A 188 -3.38 3.76 -3.90
C VAL A 188 -3.04 4.50 -5.19
N MET A 189 -2.29 3.89 -6.12
CA MET A 189 -1.93 4.55 -7.37
C MET A 189 -3.17 4.86 -8.24
N ARG A 190 -4.15 3.95 -8.32
CA ARG A 190 -5.44 4.20 -9.00
C ARG A 190 -6.18 5.38 -8.36
N ALA A 191 -6.22 5.45 -7.03
CA ALA A 191 -6.85 6.56 -6.33
C ALA A 191 -6.14 7.90 -6.61
N LEU A 192 -4.81 7.93 -6.58
CA LEU A 192 -4.02 9.14 -6.81
C LEU A 192 -4.23 9.74 -8.21
N VAL A 193 -4.44 8.94 -9.25
CA VAL A 193 -4.78 9.41 -10.61
C VAL A 193 -6.07 10.24 -10.63
N ARG A 194 -6.98 9.99 -9.69
CA ARG A 194 -8.29 10.66 -9.64
C ARG A 194 -8.23 12.02 -8.95
N PHE A 195 -7.17 12.34 -8.24
CA PHE A 195 -7.02 13.67 -7.67
C PHE A 195 -6.65 14.68 -8.76
N ARG A 196 -7.16 15.92 -8.68
CA ARG A 196 -6.68 16.99 -9.57
C ARG A 196 -5.23 17.38 -9.23
N ARG A 197 -4.85 17.19 -7.98
CA ARG A 197 -3.54 17.53 -7.44
C ARG A 197 -2.48 16.53 -7.89
N ARG A 198 -1.36 17.05 -8.33
CA ARG A 198 -0.21 16.29 -8.85
C ARG A 198 0.99 16.48 -7.94
N SER A 199 1.87 15.48 -7.90
CA SER A 199 3.19 15.63 -7.30
C SER A 199 4.21 16.00 -8.39
N ASN A 200 5.02 17.02 -8.15
CA ASN A 200 6.08 17.47 -9.06
C ASN A 200 7.49 17.29 -8.47
N LYS A 201 7.62 16.78 -7.24
CA LYS A 201 8.92 16.51 -6.63
C LYS A 201 9.52 15.22 -7.22
N ALA A 202 10.80 15.26 -7.54
CA ALA A 202 11.53 14.12 -8.10
C ALA A 202 11.42 12.87 -7.21
N GLN A 203 11.50 13.01 -5.88
CA GLN A 203 11.38 11.89 -4.94
C GLN A 203 10.09 11.07 -5.13
N TRP A 204 8.94 11.73 -5.36
CA TRP A 204 7.66 11.05 -5.46
C TRP A 204 7.48 10.41 -6.83
N ILE A 205 7.99 11.05 -7.88
CA ILE A 205 8.04 10.47 -9.22
C ILE A 205 8.91 9.22 -9.20
N ARG A 206 10.10 9.31 -8.61
CA ARG A 206 11.01 8.17 -8.42
C ARG A 206 10.32 7.04 -7.68
N GLN A 207 9.61 7.34 -6.59
CA GLN A 207 8.92 6.33 -5.80
C GLN A 207 7.84 5.59 -6.60
N VAL A 208 7.06 6.27 -7.43
CA VAL A 208 6.09 5.61 -8.31
C VAL A 208 6.77 4.72 -9.34
N ILE A 209 7.94 5.12 -9.86
CA ILE A 209 8.74 4.27 -10.77
C ILE A 209 9.20 3.00 -10.04
N LEU A 210 9.74 3.14 -8.82
CA LEU A 210 10.20 2.00 -8.01
C LEU A 210 9.06 1.02 -7.72
N ILE A 211 7.93 1.52 -7.23
CA ILE A 211 6.74 0.68 -7.02
C ILE A 211 6.36 -0.02 -8.32
N GLY A 212 6.28 0.72 -9.44
CA GLY A 212 5.94 0.13 -10.73
C GLY A 212 6.87 -1.02 -11.12
N LEU A 213 8.18 -0.91 -10.88
CA LEU A 213 9.15 -1.98 -11.17
C LEU A 213 8.93 -3.26 -10.33
N GLU A 214 8.38 -3.13 -9.14
CA GLU A 214 8.05 -4.27 -8.25
C GLU A 214 6.71 -4.94 -8.61
N GLN A 215 5.91 -4.32 -9.47
CA GLN A 215 4.57 -4.78 -9.81
C GLN A 215 4.54 -5.74 -11.00
N ASP A 216 3.44 -6.48 -11.07
CA ASP A 216 3.04 -7.21 -12.26
C ASP A 216 2.69 -6.26 -13.44
N PRO A 217 2.45 -6.79 -14.66
CA PRO A 217 2.17 -5.95 -15.83
C PRO A 217 0.98 -4.99 -15.65
N GLU A 218 -0.03 -5.36 -14.86
CA GLU A 218 -1.17 -4.49 -14.58
C GLU A 218 -0.75 -3.32 -13.67
N GLY A 219 -0.02 -3.59 -12.59
CA GLY A 219 0.48 -2.56 -11.69
C GLY A 219 1.47 -1.61 -12.36
N GLN A 220 2.29 -2.10 -13.29
CA GLN A 220 3.16 -1.27 -14.13
C GLN A 220 2.37 -0.28 -15.00
N GLN A 221 1.26 -0.70 -15.61
CA GLN A 221 0.38 0.21 -16.35
C GLN A 221 -0.28 1.24 -15.44
N ILE A 222 -0.68 0.84 -14.22
CA ILE A 222 -1.24 1.76 -13.22
C ILE A 222 -0.20 2.83 -12.83
N ALA A 223 1.04 2.42 -12.55
CA ALA A 223 2.14 3.33 -12.24
C ALA A 223 2.40 4.30 -13.40
N ALA A 224 2.45 3.80 -14.64
CA ALA A 224 2.65 4.61 -15.83
C ALA A 224 1.52 5.65 -16.04
N ARG A 225 0.26 5.29 -15.77
CA ARG A 225 -0.86 6.23 -15.79
C ARG A 225 -0.72 7.32 -14.73
N LEU A 226 -0.28 6.96 -13.52
CA LEU A 226 -0.02 7.94 -12.46
C LEU A 226 1.11 8.89 -12.83
N LEU A 227 2.22 8.37 -13.37
CA LEU A 227 3.35 9.17 -13.84
C LEU A 227 2.94 10.12 -14.97
N THR A 228 2.16 9.63 -15.93
CA THR A 228 1.58 10.45 -17.02
C THR A 228 0.72 11.57 -16.43
N HIS A 229 -0.17 11.23 -15.50
CA HIS A 229 -1.03 12.20 -14.84
C HIS A 229 -0.21 13.28 -14.08
N TRP A 230 0.80 12.89 -13.32
CA TRP A 230 1.61 13.83 -12.54
C TRP A 230 2.53 14.71 -13.38
N THR A 231 3.18 14.12 -14.39
CA THR A 231 4.24 14.79 -15.16
C THR A 231 3.73 15.44 -16.44
N GLY A 232 2.55 15.04 -16.92
CA GLY A 232 2.02 15.41 -18.23
C GLY A 232 2.78 14.78 -19.42
N GLN A 233 3.70 13.86 -19.17
CA GLN A 233 4.49 13.20 -20.21
C GLN A 233 3.82 11.92 -20.67
N GLN A 234 3.86 11.65 -21.97
CA GLN A 234 3.37 10.42 -22.57
C GLN A 234 4.54 9.71 -23.25
N LEU A 235 5.11 8.73 -22.53
CA LEU A 235 6.36 8.07 -22.92
C LEU A 235 6.18 6.70 -23.58
N HIS A 236 4.96 6.15 -23.58
CA HIS A 236 4.68 4.82 -24.14
C HIS A 236 3.43 4.86 -25.02
N ASN A 237 3.43 4.01 -26.05
CA ASN A 237 2.28 3.82 -26.92
C ASN A 237 1.44 2.60 -26.49
N GLU A 238 0.19 2.55 -26.96
CA GLU A 238 -0.66 1.37 -26.77
C GLU A 238 -0.01 0.13 -27.41
N GLY A 239 0.12 -0.96 -26.65
CA GLY A 239 0.64 -2.24 -27.12
C GLY A 239 2.10 -2.56 -26.74
N GLU A 240 2.83 -1.64 -26.10
CA GLU A 240 4.17 -1.94 -25.57
C GLU A 240 4.13 -2.87 -24.35
N SER A 241 5.20 -3.66 -24.17
CA SER A 241 5.32 -4.54 -23.00
C SER A 241 5.47 -3.71 -21.73
N ALA A 242 4.82 -4.14 -20.64
CA ALA A 242 4.79 -3.36 -19.39
C ALA A 242 6.20 -3.10 -18.81
N ASN A 243 7.12 -4.07 -18.95
CA ASN A 243 8.52 -3.89 -18.56
C ASN A 243 9.20 -2.76 -19.35
N ARG A 244 8.91 -2.64 -20.65
CA ARG A 244 9.44 -1.57 -21.50
C ARG A 244 8.87 -0.20 -21.10
N ILE A 245 7.61 -0.15 -20.65
CA ILE A 245 6.99 1.07 -20.13
C ILE A 245 7.79 1.60 -18.93
N MET A 246 8.10 0.74 -17.96
CA MET A 246 8.85 1.18 -16.77
C MET A 246 10.28 1.58 -17.10
N GLN A 247 10.95 0.87 -18.02
CA GLN A 247 12.29 1.25 -18.48
C GLN A 247 12.33 2.66 -19.08
N GLN A 248 11.33 3.03 -19.90
CA GLN A 248 11.26 4.37 -20.47
C GLN A 248 11.07 5.45 -19.41
N TRP A 249 10.31 5.17 -18.35
CA TRP A 249 10.20 6.08 -17.22
C TRP A 249 11.51 6.20 -16.43
N GLN A 250 12.28 5.13 -16.28
CA GLN A 250 13.62 5.20 -15.66
C GLN A 250 14.58 6.07 -16.49
N GLU A 251 14.62 5.85 -17.81
CA GLU A 251 15.44 6.61 -18.76
C GLU A 251 15.06 8.11 -18.73
N TRP A 252 13.78 8.42 -18.81
CA TRP A 252 13.28 9.79 -18.70
C TRP A 252 13.60 10.43 -17.34
N PHE A 253 13.45 9.68 -16.26
CA PHE A 253 13.75 10.18 -14.91
C PHE A 253 15.23 10.53 -14.78
N ALA A 254 16.13 9.65 -15.23
CA ALA A 254 17.57 9.89 -15.21
C ALA A 254 17.98 11.09 -16.07
N ALA A 255 17.36 11.26 -17.24
CA ALA A 255 17.61 12.41 -18.11
C ALA A 255 17.10 13.73 -17.52
N LYS A 256 15.93 13.72 -16.86
CA LYS A 256 15.30 14.92 -16.29
C LYS A 256 15.92 15.34 -14.95
N TYR A 257 16.36 14.36 -14.16
CA TYR A 257 16.87 14.55 -12.81
C TYR A 257 18.25 13.87 -12.65
N PRO A 258 19.28 14.34 -13.37
CA PRO A 258 20.60 13.69 -13.37
C PRO A 258 21.30 13.71 -12.00
N GLU A 259 20.96 14.69 -11.16
CA GLU A 259 21.47 14.81 -9.79
C GLU A 259 20.75 13.91 -8.79
N GLU A 260 19.59 13.35 -9.15
CA GLU A 260 18.81 12.46 -8.27
C GLU A 260 19.31 11.02 -8.35
N LEU A 261 19.04 10.25 -7.29
CA LEU A 261 19.33 8.81 -7.32
C LEU A 261 18.53 8.13 -8.43
N PRO A 262 19.14 7.22 -9.20
CA PRO A 262 18.44 6.52 -10.26
C PRO A 262 17.22 5.77 -9.72
N ALA A 263 16.16 5.72 -10.52
CA ALA A 263 14.92 5.00 -10.20
C ALA A 263 15.09 3.49 -10.44
N VAL A 264 16.10 2.89 -9.82
CA VAL A 264 16.39 1.46 -9.91
C VAL A 264 16.11 0.80 -8.57
N LEU A 265 15.57 -0.42 -8.62
CA LEU A 265 15.39 -1.22 -7.42
C LEU A 265 16.76 -1.52 -6.80
N PRO A 266 16.84 -1.57 -5.46
CA PRO A 266 18.07 -1.98 -4.81
C PRO A 266 18.34 -3.45 -5.17
N VAL A 267 19.54 -3.73 -5.70
CA VAL A 267 19.97 -5.08 -6.05
C VAL A 267 21.16 -5.44 -5.18
N GLU A 268 21.05 -6.48 -4.37
CA GLU A 268 22.21 -7.03 -3.67
C GLU A 268 23.18 -7.67 -4.68
N PRO A 269 24.50 -7.42 -4.56
CA PRO A 269 25.50 -8.21 -5.26
C PRO A 269 25.29 -9.71 -5.05
N ALA A 270 25.62 -10.52 -6.06
CA ALA A 270 25.41 -11.97 -6.00
C ALA A 270 26.11 -12.59 -4.78
N ASP A 271 27.31 -12.10 -4.46
CA ASP A 271 28.16 -12.47 -3.32
C ASP A 271 27.83 -11.74 -2.00
N SER A 272 26.78 -10.91 -1.97
CA SER A 272 26.34 -10.26 -0.74
C SER A 272 26.06 -11.29 0.34
N ARG A 273 26.68 -11.10 1.52
CA ARG A 273 26.49 -11.92 2.72
C ARG A 273 25.02 -11.98 3.16
N TRP A 274 24.29 -10.89 2.92
CA TRP A 274 22.90 -10.75 3.33
C TRP A 274 22.00 -10.56 2.12
N LYS A 275 20.85 -11.23 2.16
CA LYS A 275 19.74 -11.03 1.23
C LYS A 275 18.57 -10.51 2.02
N TYR A 276 17.92 -9.45 1.52
CA TYR A 276 16.80 -8.80 2.18
C TYR A 276 15.68 -9.78 2.48
N GLN A 277 15.28 -10.58 1.48
CA GLN A 277 14.18 -11.54 1.60
C GLN A 277 14.45 -12.60 2.67
N ASP A 278 15.69 -13.10 2.75
CA ASP A 278 16.07 -14.10 3.76
C ASP A 278 16.00 -13.53 5.19
N LEU A 279 16.50 -12.30 5.38
CA LEU A 279 16.45 -11.63 6.68
C LEU A 279 15.03 -11.24 7.07
N LEU A 280 14.21 -10.80 6.11
CA LEU A 280 12.81 -10.47 6.33
C LEU A 280 12.00 -11.71 6.74
N ALA A 281 12.20 -12.84 6.04
CA ALA A 281 11.55 -14.10 6.37
C ALA A 281 11.93 -14.57 7.79
N GLU A 282 13.21 -14.47 8.15
CA GLU A 282 13.68 -14.80 9.50
C GLU A 282 13.06 -13.88 10.57
N LEU A 283 12.98 -12.57 10.31
CA LEU A 283 12.32 -11.61 11.21
C LEU A 283 10.85 -11.95 11.45
N GLN A 284 10.14 -12.36 10.40
CA GLN A 284 8.71 -12.70 10.45
C GLN A 284 8.43 -14.04 11.13
N GLN A 285 9.32 -15.03 10.96
CA GLN A 285 9.13 -16.38 11.53
C GLN A 285 9.38 -16.44 13.03
N GLN A 286 10.32 -15.63 13.54
CA GLN A 286 10.65 -15.68 14.96
C GLN A 286 9.54 -15.06 15.83
N LYS A 287 9.13 -15.76 16.89
CA LYS A 287 8.16 -15.27 17.88
C LYS A 287 8.71 -14.08 18.67
N LYS A 288 7.84 -13.21 19.19
CA LYS A 288 8.24 -12.09 20.08
C LYS A 288 8.98 -12.55 21.35
N SER A 289 8.73 -13.78 21.81
CA SER A 289 9.40 -14.37 22.97
C SER A 289 10.90 -14.65 22.76
N THR A 290 11.42 -14.55 21.54
CA THR A 290 12.86 -14.70 21.24
C THR A 290 13.60 -13.35 21.21
N LEU A 291 13.02 -12.30 21.78
CA LEU A 291 13.64 -10.98 21.87
C LEU A 291 14.78 -10.96 22.90
N ASP A 292 16.00 -10.70 22.43
CA ASP A 292 17.18 -10.48 23.25
C ASP A 292 17.67 -9.03 23.05
N LEU A 293 17.19 -8.13 23.94
CA LEU A 293 17.55 -6.71 23.90
C LEU A 293 19.03 -6.47 24.16
N LYS A 294 19.69 -7.35 24.92
CA LYS A 294 21.12 -7.22 25.20
C LYS A 294 21.93 -7.52 23.95
N LEU A 295 21.62 -8.61 23.25
CA LEU A 295 22.26 -8.95 21.98
C LEU A 295 21.99 -7.88 20.92
N GLY A 296 20.77 -7.35 20.85
CA GLY A 296 20.42 -6.27 19.93
C GLY A 296 21.19 -4.97 20.21
N ALA A 297 21.35 -4.58 21.47
CA ALA A 297 22.17 -3.43 21.86
C ALA A 297 23.66 -3.64 21.55
N GLN A 298 24.19 -4.84 21.76
CA GLN A 298 25.56 -5.19 21.38
C GLN A 298 25.75 -5.13 19.85
N ALA A 299 24.78 -5.63 19.09
CA ALA A 299 24.79 -5.55 17.63
C ALA A 299 24.73 -4.10 17.13
N TYR A 300 23.98 -3.22 17.80
CA TYR A 300 23.92 -1.78 17.49
C TYR A 300 25.28 -1.09 17.63
N GLU A 301 26.02 -1.41 18.69
CA GLU A 301 27.38 -0.90 18.90
C GLU A 301 28.38 -1.52 17.91
N LYS A 302 28.29 -2.84 17.70
CA LYS A 302 29.18 -3.61 16.79
C LYS A 302 29.04 -3.21 15.32
N ALA A 303 27.81 -2.93 14.87
CA ALA A 303 27.54 -2.37 13.55
C ALA A 303 27.85 -0.86 13.46
N THR A 304 28.40 -0.26 14.52
CA THR A 304 28.81 1.15 14.58
C THR A 304 27.69 2.19 14.46
N CYS A 305 26.43 1.77 14.53
CA CYS A 305 25.27 2.66 14.47
C CYS A 305 25.35 3.78 15.52
N ILE A 306 25.87 3.43 16.70
CA ILE A 306 26.06 4.34 17.85
C ILE A 306 26.94 5.56 17.53
N LYS A 307 27.82 5.49 16.53
CA LYS A 307 28.71 6.61 16.16
C LYS A 307 27.96 7.78 15.53
N CYS A 308 26.77 7.53 14.97
CA CYS A 308 26.00 8.52 14.24
C CYS A 308 24.61 8.73 14.85
N HIS A 309 24.03 7.69 15.44
CA HIS A 309 22.64 7.68 15.88
C HIS A 309 22.52 7.53 17.39
N ARG A 310 21.57 8.28 17.96
CA ARG A 310 21.12 8.14 19.34
C ARG A 310 20.03 7.07 19.41
N PHE A 311 20.10 6.24 20.45
CA PHE A 311 19.00 5.37 20.86
C PHE A 311 18.85 5.40 22.39
N GLY A 312 17.76 5.98 22.86
CA GLY A 312 17.58 6.29 24.27
C GLY A 312 18.57 7.37 24.71
N LYS A 313 19.50 7.02 25.61
CA LYS A 313 20.54 7.93 26.13
C LYS A 313 21.94 7.66 25.58
N LYS A 314 22.06 6.75 24.61
CA LYS A 314 23.36 6.31 24.07
C LYS A 314 23.52 6.75 22.62
N GLY A 315 24.75 7.10 22.24
CA GLY A 315 25.12 7.46 20.87
C GLY A 315 25.13 8.96 20.61
N GLU A 316 25.35 9.31 19.35
CA GLU A 316 25.49 10.69 18.86
C GLU A 316 24.19 11.20 18.19
N GLU A 317 24.00 12.50 18.11
CA GLU A 317 22.79 13.14 17.54
C GLU A 317 23.07 13.85 16.22
N ILE A 318 23.95 13.27 15.39
CA ILE A 318 24.29 13.86 14.09
C ILE A 318 23.41 13.25 13.00
N GLY A 319 23.25 11.92 13.02
CA GLY A 319 22.21 11.25 12.25
C GLY A 319 20.85 11.32 12.95
N PRO A 320 19.78 10.87 12.28
CA PRO A 320 18.45 10.83 12.87
C PRO A 320 18.40 10.09 14.20
N ASP A 321 17.70 10.65 15.18
CA ASP A 321 17.46 9.96 16.45
C ASP A 321 16.60 8.71 16.24
N LEU A 322 17.14 7.55 16.61
CA LEU A 322 16.49 6.25 16.43
C LEU A 322 15.66 5.84 17.65
N THR A 323 15.66 6.60 18.75
CA THR A 323 14.89 6.33 19.98
C THR A 323 13.42 6.00 19.70
N TYR A 324 12.84 6.67 18.70
CA TYR A 324 11.44 6.52 18.31
C TYR A 324 11.26 5.90 16.93
N VAL A 325 12.27 5.20 16.41
CA VAL A 325 12.21 4.61 15.06
C VAL A 325 11.06 3.60 14.94
N SER A 326 10.79 2.81 15.98
CA SER A 326 9.66 1.87 16.05
C SER A 326 8.27 2.52 16.01
N ARG A 327 8.18 3.82 16.28
CA ARG A 327 6.94 4.60 16.14
C ARG A 327 6.80 5.25 14.77
N ARG A 328 7.89 5.31 14.00
CA ARG A 328 7.95 5.98 12.70
C ARG A 328 8.01 5.01 11.53
N PHE A 329 8.58 3.82 11.70
CA PHE A 329 8.83 2.85 10.64
C PHE A 329 8.49 1.42 11.09
N GLN A 330 8.07 0.59 10.15
CA GLN A 330 7.96 -0.85 10.32
C GLN A 330 9.35 -1.51 10.33
N GLN A 331 9.47 -2.69 10.92
CA GLN A 331 10.74 -3.42 10.97
C GLN A 331 11.31 -3.72 9.58
N LYS A 332 10.45 -4.00 8.60
CA LYS A 332 10.86 -4.22 7.20
C LYS A 332 11.49 -2.96 6.58
N GLU A 333 10.94 -1.78 6.87
CA GLU A 333 11.46 -0.49 6.40
C GLU A 333 12.81 -0.18 7.04
N VAL A 334 12.97 -0.46 8.34
CA VAL A 334 14.23 -0.30 9.06
C VAL A 334 15.29 -1.25 8.49
N LEU A 335 14.93 -2.51 8.24
CA LEU A 335 15.83 -3.47 7.61
C LEU A 335 16.27 -3.03 6.21
N LEU A 336 15.30 -2.65 5.36
CA LEU A 336 15.57 -2.16 4.01
C LEU A 336 16.51 -0.95 4.02
N SER A 337 16.22 0.05 4.87
CA SER A 337 17.04 1.26 5.02
C SER A 337 18.44 0.95 5.57
N THR A 338 18.58 -0.10 6.39
CA THR A 338 19.88 -0.50 6.93
C THR A 338 20.73 -1.24 5.88
N LEU A 339 20.09 -2.04 5.02
CA LEU A 339 20.76 -2.79 3.97
C LEU A 339 21.07 -1.91 2.75
N PHE A 340 20.19 -0.95 2.45
CA PHE A 340 20.32 -0.01 1.33
C PHE A 340 20.10 1.44 1.80
N PRO A 341 21.07 2.05 2.49
CA PRO A 341 20.89 3.38 3.07
C PRO A 341 20.64 4.49 2.05
N SER A 342 21.05 4.29 0.80
CA SER A 342 20.79 5.21 -0.32
C SER A 342 19.53 4.88 -1.10
N HIS A 343 18.69 3.94 -0.65
CA HIS A 343 17.42 3.67 -1.32
C HIS A 343 16.42 4.81 -1.13
N PHE A 344 16.37 5.38 0.08
CA PHE A 344 15.60 6.55 0.44
C PHE A 344 16.40 7.43 1.41
N VAL A 345 16.65 8.69 1.03
CA VAL A 345 17.39 9.66 1.84
C VAL A 345 16.48 10.83 2.17
N SER A 346 16.33 11.15 3.45
CA SER A 346 15.52 12.28 3.90
C SER A 346 16.18 13.61 3.55
N GLU A 347 15.39 14.57 3.05
CA GLU A 347 15.84 15.96 2.83
C GLU A 347 16.30 16.64 4.15
N GLU A 348 15.89 16.12 5.31
CA GLU A 348 16.28 16.64 6.64
C GLU A 348 17.72 16.30 7.04
N TYR A 349 18.32 15.29 6.39
CA TYR A 349 19.68 14.83 6.70
C TYR A 349 20.52 14.81 5.42
N PRO A 350 20.77 15.98 4.81
CA PRO A 350 21.51 16.08 3.56
C PRO A 350 22.98 15.70 3.76
N THR A 351 23.51 14.98 2.79
CA THR A 351 24.94 14.71 2.67
C THR A 351 25.57 15.77 1.77
N TYR A 352 26.78 16.21 2.12
CA TYR A 352 27.56 17.16 1.33
C TYR A 352 28.96 16.63 1.07
N THR A 353 29.51 17.02 -0.07
CA THR A 353 30.93 16.95 -0.39
C THR A 353 31.52 18.35 -0.31
N ILE A 354 32.56 18.51 0.52
CA ILE A 354 33.32 19.74 0.69
C ILE A 354 34.65 19.55 -0.02
N VAL A 355 34.95 20.44 -0.96
CA VAL A 355 36.25 20.55 -1.62
C VAL A 355 36.96 21.74 -1.01
N THR A 356 38.19 21.53 -0.54
CA THR A 356 39.03 22.58 0.03
C THR A 356 39.98 23.15 -1.02
N ALA A 357 40.44 24.39 -0.82
CA ALA A 357 41.35 25.08 -1.73
C ALA A 357 42.73 24.40 -1.89
N ASP A 358 43.09 23.49 -0.98
CA ASP A 358 44.28 22.62 -1.09
C ASP A 358 43.99 21.29 -1.80
N GLY A 359 42.81 21.13 -2.39
CA GLY A 359 42.39 19.98 -3.19
C GLY A 359 41.92 18.76 -2.39
N LYS A 360 41.70 18.87 -1.07
CA LYS A 360 41.12 17.76 -0.30
C LYS A 360 39.61 17.71 -0.47
N THR A 361 39.07 16.50 -0.37
CA THR A 361 37.63 16.27 -0.49
C THR A 361 37.13 15.51 0.74
N PHE A 362 36.08 16.03 1.35
CA PHE A 362 35.42 15.42 2.50
C PHE A 362 33.93 15.23 2.20
N THR A 363 33.39 14.03 2.44
CA THR A 363 31.97 13.76 2.26
C THR A 363 31.34 13.35 3.57
N GLY A 364 30.17 13.92 3.91
CA GLY A 364 29.50 13.63 5.17
C GLY A 364 28.28 14.50 5.44
N MET A 365 27.71 14.38 6.63
CA MET A 365 26.63 15.25 7.10
C MET A 365 27.20 16.44 7.85
N MET A 366 26.66 17.63 7.60
CA MET A 366 27.03 18.80 8.39
C MET A 366 26.41 18.71 9.79
N GLY A 367 27.18 19.09 10.80
CA GLY A 367 26.69 19.23 12.17
C GLY A 367 27.01 20.60 12.76
N ALA A 368 26.71 20.76 14.05
CA ALA A 368 26.93 22.01 14.74
C ALA A 368 28.45 22.35 14.82
N ALA A 369 28.79 23.60 14.53
CA ALA A 369 30.16 24.13 14.53
C ALA A 369 30.18 25.60 14.97
N GLY A 370 31.37 26.13 15.27
CA GLY A 370 31.57 27.55 15.56
C GLY A 370 31.38 28.45 14.31
N PRO A 371 31.48 29.78 14.47
CA PRO A 371 31.20 30.74 13.40
C PRO A 371 32.11 30.60 12.16
N ASP A 372 33.37 30.22 12.33
CA ASP A 372 34.37 30.16 11.26
C ASP A 372 34.71 28.74 10.79
N GLU A 373 33.95 27.75 11.26
CA GLU A 373 34.19 26.34 10.99
C GLU A 373 32.94 25.65 10.45
N ILE A 374 33.15 24.57 9.73
CA ILE A 374 32.14 23.59 9.34
C ILE A 374 32.55 22.26 9.98
N MET A 375 31.63 21.67 10.74
CA MET A 375 31.80 20.31 11.24
C MET A 375 31.13 19.35 10.26
N LEU A 376 31.90 18.42 9.73
CA LEU A 376 31.43 17.37 8.84
C LEU A 376 31.60 16.01 9.51
N LEU A 377 30.52 15.25 9.66
CA LEU A 377 30.59 13.86 10.11
C LEU A 377 30.74 12.93 8.91
N THR A 378 31.89 12.27 8.83
CA THR A 378 32.17 11.31 7.76
C THR A 378 31.45 9.97 8.01
N PRO A 379 31.28 9.12 6.98
CA PRO A 379 30.67 7.80 7.11
C PRO A 379 31.36 6.89 8.14
N GLU A 380 32.65 7.10 8.44
CA GLU A 380 33.38 6.34 9.47
C GLU A 380 33.03 6.76 10.92
N GLY A 381 32.19 7.78 11.07
CA GLY A 381 31.83 8.40 12.35
C GLY A 381 32.88 9.38 12.87
N LYS A 382 33.70 9.98 11.98
CA LYS A 382 34.71 10.98 12.35
C LYS A 382 34.17 12.39 12.16
N LYS A 383 34.32 13.25 13.17
CA LYS A 383 34.00 14.69 13.10
C LYS A 383 35.21 15.41 12.52
N GLN A 384 35.07 15.98 11.33
CA GLN A 384 36.08 16.82 10.69
C GLN A 384 35.71 18.29 10.85
N MET A 385 36.60 19.07 11.44
CA MET A 385 36.48 20.52 11.54
C MET A 385 37.24 21.14 10.38
N ILE A 386 36.52 21.83 9.50
CA ILE A 386 37.07 22.46 8.30
C ILE A 386 36.87 23.97 8.45
N LYS A 387 37.92 24.76 8.32
CA LYS A 387 37.79 26.23 8.38
C LYS A 387 37.06 26.71 7.13
N LYS A 388 36.10 27.61 7.28
CA LYS A 388 35.34 28.16 6.14
C LYS A 388 36.24 28.83 5.09
N GLN A 389 37.36 29.42 5.52
CA GLN A 389 38.35 30.04 4.64
C GLN A 389 39.11 29.03 3.76
N GLU A 390 39.14 27.75 4.15
CA GLU A 390 39.78 26.68 3.39
C GLU A 390 38.81 26.03 2.40
N VAL A 391 37.51 26.35 2.45
CA VAL A 391 36.49 25.75 1.58
C VAL A 391 36.45 26.46 0.23
N GLU A 392 36.61 25.68 -0.84
CA GLU A 392 36.44 26.12 -2.22
C GLU A 392 35.01 25.87 -2.70
N GLU A 393 34.48 24.66 -2.45
CA GLU A 393 33.16 24.25 -2.91
C GLU A 393 32.42 23.37 -1.90
N ILE A 394 31.10 23.49 -1.86
CA ILE A 394 30.20 22.62 -1.10
C ILE A 394 29.13 22.10 -2.06
N VAL A 395 29.15 20.81 -2.33
CA VAL A 395 28.24 20.15 -3.28
C VAL A 395 27.27 19.24 -2.52
N PRO A 396 25.95 19.43 -2.63
CA PRO A 396 24.99 18.47 -2.07
C PRO A 396 25.05 17.16 -2.83
N VAL A 397 25.01 16.03 -2.12
CA VAL A 397 24.99 14.69 -2.74
C VAL A 397 23.76 13.91 -2.28
N LYS A 398 23.11 13.20 -3.22
CA LYS A 398 21.91 12.42 -2.92
C LYS A 398 22.21 11.06 -2.30
N LYS A 399 23.46 10.62 -2.34
CA LYS A 399 23.89 9.40 -1.66
C LYS A 399 23.81 9.60 -0.13
N SER A 400 23.35 8.57 0.57
CA SER A 400 23.30 8.61 2.04
C SER A 400 24.69 8.68 2.65
N ALA A 401 24.82 9.42 3.75
CA ALA A 401 26.03 9.41 4.58
C ALA A 401 26.13 8.14 5.43
N MET A 402 25.04 7.40 5.62
CA MET A 402 25.06 6.11 6.30
C MET A 402 25.80 5.08 5.43
N PRO A 403 26.85 4.42 5.95
CA PRO A 403 27.64 3.47 5.17
C PRO A 403 26.85 2.26 4.70
N ASP A 404 27.17 1.79 3.49
CA ASP A 404 26.74 0.47 3.01
C ASP A 404 27.45 -0.65 3.80
N GLY A 405 26.81 -1.83 3.92
CA GLY A 405 27.48 -3.03 4.44
C GLY A 405 27.67 -3.09 5.97
N LEU A 406 27.05 -2.21 6.75
CA LEU A 406 27.15 -2.21 8.23
C LEU A 406 26.78 -3.55 8.87
N LEU A 407 25.81 -4.26 8.30
CA LEU A 407 25.37 -5.57 8.77
C LEU A 407 26.42 -6.67 8.56
N ASN A 408 27.44 -6.47 7.71
CA ASN A 408 28.46 -7.49 7.43
C ASN A 408 29.34 -7.81 8.65
N LEU A 409 29.37 -6.91 9.64
CA LEU A 409 30.05 -7.08 10.92
C LEU A 409 29.30 -8.04 11.85
N LEU A 410 28.05 -8.37 11.55
CA LEU A 410 27.16 -9.11 12.42
C LEU A 410 27.02 -10.58 12.00
N THR A 411 26.57 -11.41 12.92
CA THR A 411 25.99 -12.73 12.64
C THR A 411 24.51 -12.58 12.31
N LYS A 412 23.87 -13.62 11.73
CA LYS A 412 22.45 -13.56 11.40
C LYS A 412 21.60 -13.27 12.65
N ALA A 413 21.91 -13.94 13.77
CA ALA A 413 21.23 -13.71 15.04
C ALA A 413 21.38 -12.26 15.54
N GLU A 414 22.59 -11.69 15.44
CA GLU A 414 22.83 -10.28 15.79
C GLU A 414 22.04 -9.31 14.90
N VAL A 415 21.95 -9.55 13.58
CA VAL A 415 21.13 -8.72 12.66
C VAL A 415 19.66 -8.75 13.06
N ILE A 416 19.11 -9.93 13.31
CA ILE A 416 17.70 -10.10 13.71
C ILE A 416 17.42 -9.38 15.03
N GLN A 417 18.30 -9.53 16.04
CA GLN A 417 18.13 -8.85 17.31
C GLN A 417 18.36 -7.33 17.21
N LEU A 418 19.23 -6.85 16.32
CA LEU A 418 19.39 -5.41 16.05
C LEU A 418 18.09 -4.79 15.56
N ILE A 419 17.47 -5.35 14.52
CA ILE A 419 16.22 -4.81 13.96
C ILE A 419 15.08 -4.89 14.99
N ARG A 420 15.04 -5.95 15.78
CA ARG A 420 14.06 -6.10 16.87
C ARG A 420 14.27 -5.11 18.00
N TYR A 421 15.52 -4.87 18.38
CA TYR A 421 15.89 -3.86 19.37
C TYR A 421 15.43 -2.46 18.93
N LEU A 422 15.70 -2.08 17.67
CA LEU A 422 15.19 -0.85 17.07
C LEU A 422 13.65 -0.83 16.95
N GLY A 423 13.04 -2.01 16.86
CA GLY A 423 11.59 -2.21 16.91
C GLY A 423 10.94 -2.02 18.28
N THR A 424 11.71 -1.73 19.33
CA THR A 424 11.20 -1.41 20.67
C THR A 424 11.32 0.07 20.99
N LEU A 425 10.71 0.51 22.10
CA LEU A 425 11.06 1.77 22.74
C LEU A 425 12.12 1.51 23.82
N PRO A 426 13.20 2.30 23.88
CA PRO A 426 14.17 2.18 24.95
C PRO A 426 13.55 2.58 26.29
N GLU A 427 14.10 2.03 27.37
CA GLU A 427 13.64 2.30 28.73
C GLU A 427 13.66 3.80 29.05
N GLY A 428 12.57 4.30 29.63
CA GLY A 428 12.40 5.72 29.97
C GLY A 428 12.03 6.63 28.80
N ALA A 429 11.91 6.12 27.56
CA ALA A 429 11.36 6.89 26.45
C ALA A 429 9.86 7.17 26.70
N SER A 430 9.46 8.44 26.59
CA SER A 430 8.06 8.82 26.73
C SER A 430 7.23 8.32 25.55
N ASP A 431 5.99 7.90 25.78
CA ASP A 431 5.05 7.51 24.71
C ASP A 431 4.48 8.71 23.91
N LYS A 432 5.08 9.90 24.04
CA LYS A 432 4.61 11.15 23.39
C LYS A 432 4.46 11.05 21.86
N TYR A 433 5.15 10.11 21.22
CA TYR A 433 5.08 9.89 19.77
C TYR A 433 3.84 9.13 19.30
N ARG A 434 3.02 8.59 20.20
CA ARG A 434 1.70 8.07 19.84
C ARG A 434 0.64 9.09 20.20
N HIS A 435 -0.18 9.48 19.23
CA HIS A 435 -1.47 10.05 19.59
C HIS A 435 -2.20 8.98 20.39
N LYS A 436 -2.67 9.33 21.59
CA LYS A 436 -3.65 8.49 22.26
C LYS A 436 -4.88 8.56 21.38
N LEU A 437 -5.17 7.46 20.69
CA LEU A 437 -6.44 7.28 20.01
C LEU A 437 -7.54 7.65 21.03
N PRO A 438 -8.46 8.56 20.71
CA PRO A 438 -9.50 9.02 21.63
C PRO A 438 -10.36 7.86 22.14
#